data_AF-A0A382K287-F1
#
_entry.id   AF-A0A382K287-F1
#
_cell.length_a   1.000
_cell.length_b   1.000
_cell.length_c   1.000
_cell.angle_alpha   90.00
_cell.angle_beta   90.00
_cell.angle_gamma   90.00
#
_symmetry.space_group_name_H-M   'P 1'
#
loop_
_entity.id
_entity.type
_entity.pdbx_description
1 polymer ?
#
loop_
_entity_poly.entity_id
_entity_poly.type
_entity_poly.pdbx_seq_one_letter_code
_entity_poly.pdbx_strand_id
1 'polypeptide(L)'
;VVDEFTEVLEGLIDGDSIVTSAQFMLDSESSISSDFKRMEPPEESPTSVFTEVMITDVMPSHNMITAKHGPIPEWDWPPMTMDFVVAEHINLATVKGGSSAHIEISKQTDGQYVVTTVHIIDSAQSTQATMSESVWTEVKINSVMDGHRMINVDHPAIKEWDWPAMTMDFNVADNITLSDLASGTLAHIEISKSSSGEYLVSTIHVVEEASSETSTAVDAVWTQATVNAVMSANNQLSLEHDPIEAWDWPAMTMDFNVANEIDLSDITAGMRLHIEITKTQDGAYVITTLHIQASDKGTMDHSQHEGAHE
;
A
#
# COMPACT_ATOMS: atom_id res chain seq x y z
N VAL A 1 -21.05 46.48 -38.79
CA VAL A 1 -19.86 45.64 -38.59
C VAL A 1 -19.07 45.72 -39.88
N VAL A 2 -17.92 46.38 -39.82
CA VAL A 2 -16.90 46.33 -40.86
C VAL A 2 -15.75 45.60 -40.18
N ASP A 3 -15.44 44.42 -40.71
CA ASP A 3 -14.56 43.40 -40.14
C ASP A 3 -13.08 43.87 -40.02
N GLU A 4 -12.35 43.22 -39.09
CA GLU A 4 -10.87 43.08 -39.00
C GLU A 4 -10.02 44.07 -38.19
N PHE A 5 -10.56 44.99 -37.38
CA PHE A 5 -9.72 45.81 -36.48
C PHE A 5 -10.16 45.76 -35.02
N THR A 6 -9.21 45.49 -34.14
CA THR A 6 -9.35 45.58 -32.68
C THR A 6 -8.79 46.92 -32.22
N GLU A 7 -9.61 47.71 -31.53
CA GLU A 7 -9.23 48.99 -30.96
C GLU A 7 -8.75 48.81 -29.51
N VAL A 8 -7.58 49.36 -29.18
CA VAL A 8 -7.06 49.40 -27.79
C VAL A 8 -7.50 50.73 -27.18
N LEU A 9 -8.42 50.68 -26.22
CA LEU A 9 -9.08 51.88 -25.67
C LEU A 9 -8.25 52.59 -24.59
N GLU A 10 -7.40 51.86 -23.86
CA GLU A 10 -6.55 52.38 -22.78
C GLU A 10 -5.24 51.58 -22.67
N GLY A 11 -4.21 52.16 -22.06
CA GLY A 11 -2.96 51.46 -21.70
C GLY A 11 -1.72 51.78 -22.56
N LEU A 12 -1.83 52.68 -23.53
CA LEU A 12 -0.69 53.21 -24.31
C LEU A 12 -0.55 54.72 -24.08
N ILE A 13 0.69 55.20 -23.99
CA ILE A 13 1.00 56.63 -23.93
C ILE A 13 1.73 57.08 -25.20
N ASP A 14 1.64 58.38 -25.50
CA ASP A 14 2.29 58.95 -26.69
C ASP A 14 3.81 58.78 -26.60
N GLY A 15 4.40 58.16 -27.62
CA GLY A 15 5.82 57.78 -27.66
C GLY A 15 6.13 56.30 -27.39
N ASP A 16 5.13 55.49 -27.01
CA ASP A 16 5.33 54.06 -26.84
C ASP A 16 5.65 53.35 -28.17
N SER A 17 6.68 52.51 -28.15
CA SER A 17 7.02 51.64 -29.28
C SER A 17 6.24 50.34 -29.17
N ILE A 18 5.32 50.11 -30.11
CA ILE A 18 4.51 48.89 -30.15
C ILE A 18 5.01 47.91 -31.21
N VAL A 19 4.88 46.62 -30.91
CA VAL A 19 5.20 45.53 -31.85
C VAL A 19 3.90 45.04 -32.47
N THR A 20 3.71 45.28 -33.76
CA THR A 20 2.48 44.94 -34.49
C THR A 20 2.48 43.53 -35.05
N SER A 21 3.65 42.89 -35.16
CA SER A 21 3.80 41.49 -35.50
C SER A 21 5.09 40.93 -34.92
N ALA A 22 5.03 39.72 -34.36
CA ALA A 22 6.19 38.98 -33.88
C ALA A 22 6.08 37.54 -34.35
N GLN A 23 7.16 37.00 -34.93
CA GLN A 23 7.26 35.58 -35.24
C GLN A 23 7.71 34.86 -33.96
N PHE A 24 6.78 34.22 -33.26
CA PHE A 24 7.11 33.37 -32.12
C PHE A 24 7.73 32.06 -32.65
N MET A 25 9.06 31.95 -32.57
CA MET A 25 9.74 30.67 -32.60
C MET A 25 9.44 29.98 -31.27
N LEU A 26 8.40 29.14 -31.22
CA LEU A 26 8.09 28.29 -30.08
C LEU A 26 9.10 27.13 -30.02
N ASP A 27 10.34 27.43 -29.63
CA ASP A 27 11.18 26.44 -28.96
C ASP A 27 11.20 26.81 -27.48
N SER A 28 10.09 26.56 -26.78
CA SER A 28 9.93 26.94 -25.37
C SER A 28 8.90 26.11 -24.58
N GLU A 29 8.41 24.99 -25.12
CA GLU A 29 7.57 24.06 -24.32
C GLU A 29 8.32 23.44 -23.12
N SER A 30 9.64 23.64 -23.00
CA SER A 30 10.46 23.10 -21.90
C SER A 30 10.67 24.04 -20.69
N SER A 31 10.31 25.33 -20.76
CA SER A 31 10.58 26.28 -19.66
C SER A 31 9.40 26.59 -18.73
N ILE A 32 8.15 26.41 -19.18
CA ILE A 32 6.97 26.64 -18.30
C ILE A 32 6.89 25.59 -17.20
N SER A 33 7.12 24.30 -17.49
CA SER A 33 7.10 23.25 -16.45
C SER A 33 8.22 23.42 -15.42
N SER A 34 9.38 23.93 -15.86
CA SER A 34 10.53 24.19 -14.99
C SER A 34 10.33 25.40 -14.09
N ASP A 35 9.63 26.44 -14.56
CA ASP A 35 9.25 27.60 -13.73
C ASP A 35 8.10 27.28 -12.77
N PHE A 36 7.16 26.41 -13.15
CA PHE A 36 6.10 25.95 -12.23
C PHE A 36 6.65 25.17 -11.03
N LYS A 37 7.64 24.27 -11.26
CA LYS A 37 8.37 23.57 -10.18
C LYS A 37 9.10 24.48 -9.21
N ARG A 38 9.37 25.74 -9.59
CA ARG A 38 10.01 26.75 -8.74
C ARG A 38 9.00 27.58 -7.93
N MET A 39 7.70 27.48 -8.24
CA MET A 39 6.62 28.17 -7.56
C MET A 39 5.81 27.23 -6.64
N GLU A 40 6.04 25.92 -6.71
CA GLU A 40 5.56 24.99 -5.70
C GLU A 40 6.23 25.31 -4.35
N PRO A 41 5.46 25.38 -3.25
CA PRO A 41 6.07 25.39 -1.92
C PRO A 41 7.01 24.18 -1.83
N PRO A 42 8.15 24.28 -1.11
CA PRO A 42 8.98 23.11 -0.90
C PRO A 42 8.07 22.00 -0.38
N GLU A 43 8.00 20.88 -1.10
CA GLU A 43 7.28 19.68 -0.70
C GLU A 43 7.58 19.46 0.79
N GLU A 44 6.59 19.73 1.64
CA GLU A 44 6.77 19.52 3.07
C GLU A 44 7.04 18.03 3.23
N SER A 45 8.19 17.70 3.83
CA SER A 45 8.56 16.31 4.10
C SER A 45 7.37 15.61 4.77
N PRO A 46 7.00 14.41 4.31
CA PRO A 46 5.79 13.75 4.77
C PRO A 46 5.84 13.57 6.28
N THR A 47 4.71 13.69 6.96
CA THR A 47 4.66 13.56 8.41
C THR A 47 4.81 12.13 8.89
N SER A 48 4.71 11.14 8.01
CA SER A 48 5.06 9.74 8.29
C SER A 48 5.67 9.05 7.06
N VAL A 49 6.41 7.97 7.31
CA VAL A 49 7.05 7.14 6.27
C VAL A 49 6.97 5.67 6.68
N PHE A 50 6.74 4.79 5.71
CA PHE A 50 6.92 3.35 5.88
C PHE A 50 8.34 2.96 5.47
N THR A 51 9.00 2.13 6.27
CA THR A 51 10.34 1.66 5.95
C THR A 51 10.59 0.27 6.52
N GLU A 52 11.36 -0.54 5.79
CA GLU A 52 11.89 -1.79 6.30
C GLU A 52 13.06 -1.54 7.25
N VAL A 53 13.02 -2.23 8.39
CA VAL A 53 14.06 -2.18 9.41
C VAL A 53 14.44 -3.56 9.89
N MET A 54 15.67 -3.68 10.38
CA MET A 54 16.09 -4.77 11.24
C MET A 54 16.07 -4.28 12.69
N ILE A 55 15.14 -4.80 13.49
CA ILE A 55 15.05 -4.50 14.91
C ILE A 55 16.22 -5.20 15.60
N THR A 56 17.15 -4.46 16.18
CA THR A 56 18.33 -5.04 16.85
C THR A 56 18.12 -5.25 18.33
N ASP A 57 17.29 -4.42 18.98
CA ASP A 57 16.98 -4.51 20.40
C ASP A 57 15.56 -4.02 20.71
N VAL A 58 14.96 -4.51 21.79
CA VAL A 58 13.60 -4.15 22.23
C VAL A 58 13.64 -3.81 23.72
N MET A 59 13.12 -2.64 24.07
CA MET A 59 13.11 -2.11 25.43
C MET A 59 11.66 -1.84 25.91
N PRO A 60 10.90 -2.89 26.28
CA PRO A 60 9.48 -2.75 26.63
C PRO A 60 9.22 -1.80 27.80
N SER A 61 10.13 -1.73 28.78
CA SER A 61 9.97 -0.81 29.93
C SER A 61 10.03 0.66 29.54
N HIS A 62 10.55 0.99 28.36
CA HIS A 62 10.73 2.35 27.86
C HIS A 62 9.87 2.63 26.61
N ASN A 63 9.06 1.66 26.14
CA ASN A 63 8.34 1.72 24.86
C ASN A 63 9.26 2.10 23.69
N MET A 64 10.42 1.46 23.60
CA MET A 64 11.42 1.76 22.57
C MET A 64 11.90 0.49 21.88
N ILE A 65 12.27 0.64 20.61
CA ILE A 65 13.03 -0.35 19.85
C ILE A 65 14.29 0.30 19.29
N THR A 66 15.39 -0.45 19.22
CA THR A 66 16.55 -0.06 18.41
C THR A 66 16.40 -0.73 17.06
N ALA A 67 16.39 0.04 15.98
CA ALA A 67 16.20 -0.49 14.64
C ALA A 67 17.23 0.08 13.67
N LYS A 68 17.74 -0.79 12.79
CA LYS A 68 18.57 -0.42 11.65
C LYS A 68 17.66 -0.26 10.43
N HIS A 69 17.59 0.94 9.88
CA HIS A 69 16.78 1.24 8.69
C HIS A 69 17.67 1.56 7.48
N GLY A 70 17.10 1.36 6.28
CA GLY A 70 17.68 1.82 5.02
C GLY A 70 17.68 3.34 4.88
N PRO A 71 18.08 3.91 3.73
CA PRO A 71 17.88 5.35 3.51
C PRO A 71 16.38 5.67 3.51
N ILE A 72 16.00 6.82 4.07
CA ILE A 72 14.63 7.37 3.99
C ILE A 72 14.74 8.70 3.23
N PRO A 73 14.65 8.67 1.88
CA PRO A 73 14.87 9.84 1.03
C PRO A 73 13.93 11.00 1.33
N GLU A 74 12.70 10.71 1.77
CA GLU A 74 11.66 11.69 2.08
C GLU A 74 12.07 12.64 3.22
N TRP A 75 12.95 12.17 4.11
CA TRP A 75 13.47 12.91 5.25
C TRP A 75 14.96 13.22 5.16
N ASP A 76 15.59 12.92 4.01
CA ASP A 76 17.05 12.99 3.82
C ASP A 76 17.84 12.16 4.86
N TRP A 77 17.24 11.08 5.39
CA TRP A 77 17.94 10.25 6.37
C TRP A 77 18.82 9.22 5.67
N PRO A 78 20.12 9.16 5.99
CA PRO A 78 20.98 8.09 5.52
C PRO A 78 20.61 6.76 6.20
N PRO A 79 21.08 5.62 5.68
CA PRO A 79 20.95 4.35 6.38
C PRO A 79 21.66 4.43 7.74
N MET A 80 20.95 4.15 8.83
CA MET A 80 21.48 4.26 10.18
C MET A 80 20.81 3.30 11.16
N THR A 81 21.36 3.22 12.37
CA THR A 81 20.80 2.47 13.49
C THR A 81 20.51 3.44 14.62
N MET A 82 19.26 3.50 15.06
CA MET A 82 18.83 4.40 16.12
C MET A 82 17.66 3.83 16.92
N ASP A 83 17.36 4.50 18.02
CA ASP A 83 16.22 4.17 18.85
C ASP A 83 14.98 4.92 18.37
N PHE A 84 13.87 4.19 18.31
CA PHE A 84 12.55 4.73 18.03
C PHE A 84 11.65 4.53 19.24
N VAL A 85 10.91 5.57 19.59
CA VAL A 85 9.79 5.45 20.52
C VAL A 85 8.66 4.75 19.79
N VAL A 86 7.95 3.87 20.48
CA VAL A 86 6.87 3.05 19.92
C VAL A 86 5.56 3.44 20.58
N ALA A 87 4.51 3.59 19.77
CA ALA A 87 3.19 3.95 20.25
C ALA A 87 2.62 2.91 21.24
N GLU A 88 1.87 3.36 22.25
CA GLU A 88 1.43 2.52 23.37
C GLU A 88 0.53 1.34 22.97
N HIS A 89 -0.16 1.42 21.82
CA HIS A 89 -1.03 0.36 21.30
C HIS A 89 -0.24 -0.81 20.70
N ILE A 90 1.06 -0.67 20.46
CA ILE A 90 1.89 -1.73 19.90
C ILE A 90 2.44 -2.59 21.05
N ASN A 91 2.12 -3.88 21.02
CA ASN A 91 2.62 -4.82 22.01
C ASN A 91 4.07 -5.25 21.73
N LEU A 92 5.03 -4.63 22.39
CA LEU A 92 6.45 -4.98 22.25
C LEU A 92 6.83 -6.38 22.76
N ALA A 93 5.95 -7.09 23.48
CA ALA A 93 6.24 -8.46 23.93
C ALA A 93 6.30 -9.46 22.76
N THR A 94 5.71 -9.14 21.61
CA THR A 94 5.72 -9.97 20.39
C THR A 94 6.88 -9.63 19.46
N VAL A 95 7.56 -8.51 19.69
CA VAL A 95 8.69 -8.02 18.89
C VAL A 95 10.00 -8.57 19.47
N LYS A 96 10.88 -9.10 18.62
CA LYS A 96 12.18 -9.65 19.04
C LYS A 96 13.33 -8.94 18.36
N GLY A 97 14.39 -8.71 19.12
CA GLY A 97 15.67 -8.29 18.54
C GLY A 97 16.19 -9.36 17.58
N GLY A 98 16.74 -8.91 16.47
CA GLY A 98 17.15 -9.70 15.31
C GLY A 98 16.12 -9.74 14.18
N SER A 99 14.85 -9.39 14.43
CA SER A 99 13.81 -9.53 13.41
C SER A 99 13.79 -8.38 12.40
N SER A 100 13.65 -8.70 11.10
CA SER A 100 13.22 -7.72 10.11
C SER A 100 11.76 -7.35 10.34
N ALA A 101 11.39 -6.10 10.06
CA ALA A 101 10.04 -5.58 10.20
C ALA A 101 9.79 -4.42 9.24
N HIS A 102 8.56 -4.27 8.74
CA HIS A 102 8.08 -3.02 8.19
C HIS A 102 7.53 -2.17 9.33
N ILE A 103 8.01 -0.93 9.45
CA ILE A 103 7.50 0.01 10.44
C ILE A 103 7.01 1.27 9.78
N GLU A 104 5.98 1.88 10.36
CA GLU A 104 5.60 3.25 10.06
C GLU A 104 6.21 4.17 11.11
N ILE A 105 6.95 5.18 10.69
CA ILE A 105 7.51 6.21 11.57
C ILE A 105 6.73 7.50 11.32
N SER A 106 6.12 8.08 12.36
CA SER A 106 5.43 9.36 12.30
C SER A 106 6.16 10.44 13.09
N LYS A 107 6.32 11.61 12.47
CA LYS A 107 6.80 12.84 13.08
C LYS A 107 5.68 13.53 13.84
N GLN A 108 5.82 13.61 15.15
CA GLN A 108 4.88 14.24 16.06
C GLN A 108 5.03 15.76 16.06
N THR A 109 4.01 16.48 16.56
CA THR A 109 4.00 17.95 16.63
C THR A 109 5.09 18.55 17.53
N ASP A 110 5.64 17.75 18.44
CA ASP A 110 6.76 18.12 19.32
C ASP A 110 8.14 17.84 18.69
N GLY A 111 8.16 17.35 17.44
CA GLY A 111 9.37 17.02 16.69
C GLY A 111 9.91 15.60 16.96
N GLN A 112 9.19 14.78 17.72
CA GLN A 112 9.60 13.40 18.04
C GLN A 112 9.19 12.43 16.92
N TYR A 113 9.97 11.37 16.70
CA TYR A 113 9.64 10.32 15.75
C TYR A 113 9.14 9.08 16.50
N VAL A 114 7.92 8.68 16.20
CA VAL A 114 7.23 7.58 16.89
C VAL A 114 6.82 6.52 15.89
N VAL A 115 7.11 5.26 16.21
CA VAL A 115 6.65 4.12 15.44
C VAL A 115 5.20 3.83 15.79
N THR A 116 4.32 3.96 14.80
CA THR A 116 2.86 3.81 14.95
C THR A 116 2.35 2.46 14.44
N THR A 117 3.14 1.80 13.59
CA THR A 117 2.83 0.49 13.01
C THR A 117 4.09 -0.38 12.99
N VAL A 118 3.97 -1.66 13.35
CA VAL A 118 5.05 -2.66 13.27
C VAL A 118 4.52 -3.95 12.66
N HIS A 119 5.15 -4.40 11.58
CA HIS A 119 4.85 -5.65 10.89
C HIS A 119 6.12 -6.49 10.76
N ILE A 120 6.26 -7.58 11.53
CA ILE A 120 7.47 -8.42 11.52
C ILE A 120 7.58 -9.25 10.23
N ILE A 121 8.74 -9.23 9.59
CA ILE A 121 9.10 -9.89 8.33
C ILE A 121 9.96 -11.16 8.59
N ASP A 122 10.82 -11.18 9.62
CA ASP A 122 11.70 -12.34 9.89
C ASP A 122 11.14 -13.38 10.88
N SER A 123 10.49 -14.40 10.31
CA SER A 123 10.77 -15.86 10.31
C SER A 123 11.62 -16.60 11.37
N ALA A 124 12.14 -15.98 12.43
CA ALA A 124 13.01 -16.69 13.40
C ALA A 124 12.32 -17.10 14.72
N GLN A 125 11.00 -16.94 14.85
CA GLN A 125 10.25 -17.60 15.92
C GLN A 125 8.75 -17.72 15.63
N SER A 126 8.41 -18.51 14.62
CA SER A 126 7.26 -19.40 14.74
C SER A 126 7.78 -20.82 14.52
N THR A 127 7.38 -21.77 15.37
CA THR A 127 7.43 -23.19 15.01
C THR A 127 6.33 -23.53 13.99
N GLN A 128 5.85 -22.56 13.21
CA GLN A 128 4.85 -22.75 12.18
C GLN A 128 5.57 -22.94 10.85
N ALA A 129 5.30 -24.09 10.26
CA ALA A 129 5.91 -24.61 9.07
C ALA A 129 5.95 -23.59 7.93
N THR A 130 7.01 -23.64 7.14
CA THR A 130 7.20 -22.90 5.90
C THR A 130 5.91 -22.96 5.07
N MET A 131 5.23 -21.83 4.95
CA MET A 131 3.98 -21.67 4.20
C MET A 131 4.32 -21.64 2.71
N SER A 132 3.70 -22.51 1.93
CA SER A 132 4.05 -22.69 0.52
C SER A 132 3.00 -22.15 -0.46
N GLU A 133 1.77 -21.96 0.00
CA GLU A 133 0.63 -21.50 -0.81
C GLU A 133 -0.23 -20.56 0.04
N SER A 134 -0.75 -19.48 -0.53
CA SER A 134 -1.68 -18.56 0.14
C SER A 134 -2.77 -18.09 -0.82
N VAL A 135 -3.94 -17.76 -0.28
CA VAL A 135 -5.06 -17.21 -1.06
C VAL A 135 -5.81 -16.14 -0.27
N TRP A 136 -6.19 -15.06 -0.94
CA TRP A 136 -7.08 -14.05 -0.39
C TRP A 136 -8.53 -14.40 -0.73
N THR A 137 -9.43 -14.30 0.24
CA THR A 137 -10.84 -14.57 0.03
C THR A 137 -11.70 -13.68 0.94
N GLU A 138 -12.83 -13.20 0.41
CA GLU A 138 -13.85 -12.55 1.22
C GLU A 138 -14.55 -13.59 2.10
N VAL A 139 -14.79 -13.26 3.36
CA VAL A 139 -15.50 -14.12 4.30
C VAL A 139 -16.47 -13.33 5.15
N LYS A 140 -17.48 -14.05 5.65
CA LYS A 140 -18.30 -13.58 6.77
C LYS A 140 -17.85 -14.27 8.05
N ILE A 141 -17.45 -13.50 9.06
CA ILE A 141 -17.06 -14.03 10.36
C ILE A 141 -18.32 -14.46 11.12
N ASN A 142 -18.49 -15.74 11.40
CA ASN A 142 -19.62 -16.24 12.17
C ASN A 142 -19.38 -16.19 13.68
N SER A 143 -18.16 -16.51 14.11
CA SER A 143 -17.77 -16.52 15.53
C SER A 143 -16.27 -16.35 15.71
N VAL A 144 -15.87 -15.65 16.77
CA VAL A 144 -14.47 -15.46 17.17
C VAL A 144 -14.23 -16.23 18.47
N MET A 145 -13.32 -17.20 18.43
CA MET A 145 -12.94 -18.04 19.56
C MET A 145 -11.53 -17.66 20.03
N ASP A 146 -11.41 -16.47 20.64
CA ASP A 146 -10.12 -15.91 21.08
C ASP A 146 -9.35 -16.86 22.04
N GLY A 147 -10.08 -17.51 22.95
CA GLY A 147 -9.54 -18.56 23.84
C GLY A 147 -8.98 -19.80 23.13
N HIS A 148 -9.23 -19.96 21.83
CA HIS A 148 -8.68 -21.01 20.98
C HIS A 148 -7.85 -20.51 19.78
N ARG A 149 -7.71 -19.19 19.56
CA ARG A 149 -7.12 -18.58 18.35
C ARG A 149 -7.77 -19.13 17.07
N MET A 150 -9.09 -19.22 17.06
CA MET A 150 -9.85 -19.68 15.91
C MET A 150 -10.95 -18.70 15.54
N ILE A 151 -11.23 -18.60 14.25
CA ILE A 151 -12.44 -17.96 13.74
C ILE A 151 -13.25 -18.99 12.95
N ASN A 152 -14.56 -18.96 13.12
CA ASN A 152 -15.48 -19.66 12.22
C ASN A 152 -15.96 -18.67 11.17
N VAL A 153 -15.86 -19.02 9.90
CA VAL A 153 -16.22 -18.14 8.79
C VAL A 153 -17.00 -18.87 7.71
N ASP A 154 -17.88 -18.16 7.02
CA ASP A 154 -18.42 -18.56 5.72
C ASP A 154 -17.52 -17.97 4.64
N HIS A 155 -17.00 -18.80 3.74
CA HIS A 155 -16.23 -18.35 2.58
C HIS A 155 -16.87 -18.83 1.27
N PRO A 156 -16.74 -18.09 0.15
CA PRO A 156 -17.19 -18.52 -1.16
C PRO A 156 -16.29 -19.64 -1.70
N ALA A 157 -16.61 -20.18 -2.87
CA ALA A 157 -15.75 -21.20 -3.48
C ALA A 157 -14.37 -20.61 -3.78
N ILE A 158 -13.32 -21.28 -3.31
CA ILE A 158 -11.92 -20.92 -3.57
C ILE A 158 -11.41 -21.84 -4.67
N LYS A 159 -11.39 -21.33 -5.90
CA LYS A 159 -11.12 -22.12 -7.11
C LYS A 159 -9.70 -22.68 -7.12
N GLU A 160 -8.74 -21.92 -6.64
CA GLU A 160 -7.32 -22.25 -6.60
C GLU A 160 -7.05 -23.52 -5.80
N TRP A 161 -7.90 -23.82 -4.82
CA TRP A 161 -7.79 -24.99 -3.94
C TRP A 161 -8.91 -26.02 -4.16
N ASP A 162 -9.73 -25.86 -5.20
CA ASP A 162 -10.91 -26.68 -5.47
C ASP A 162 -11.90 -26.77 -4.28
N TRP A 163 -11.96 -25.72 -3.46
CA TRP A 163 -12.85 -25.68 -2.30
C TRP A 163 -14.23 -25.16 -2.68
N PRO A 164 -15.31 -25.85 -2.30
CA PRO A 164 -16.66 -25.32 -2.46
C PRO A 164 -16.89 -24.17 -1.47
N ALA A 165 -17.93 -23.38 -1.72
CA ALA A 165 -18.41 -22.45 -0.71
C ALA A 165 -18.86 -23.23 0.53
N MET A 166 -18.32 -22.89 1.70
CA MET A 166 -18.60 -23.61 2.94
C MET A 166 -18.29 -22.79 4.20
N THR A 167 -18.72 -23.34 5.34
CA THR A 167 -18.40 -22.82 6.67
C THR A 167 -17.26 -23.65 7.27
N MET A 168 -16.19 -22.99 7.71
CA MET A 168 -15.03 -23.66 8.31
C MET A 168 -14.46 -22.88 9.50
N ASP A 169 -13.81 -23.62 10.39
CA ASP A 169 -12.94 -23.06 11.43
C ASP A 169 -11.52 -22.92 10.88
N PHE A 170 -10.92 -21.75 11.07
CA PHE A 170 -9.52 -21.52 10.78
C PHE A 170 -8.76 -21.14 12.04
N ASN A 171 -7.57 -21.70 12.20
CA ASN A 171 -6.59 -21.16 13.13
C ASN A 171 -6.15 -19.79 12.64
N VAL A 172 -5.86 -18.89 13.57
CA VAL A 172 -5.40 -17.53 13.28
C VAL A 172 -3.98 -17.36 13.79
N ALA A 173 -3.13 -16.69 13.00
CA ALA A 173 -1.76 -16.41 13.36
C ALA A 173 -1.67 -15.52 14.61
N ASP A 174 -0.65 -15.74 15.44
CA ASP A 174 -0.49 -15.10 16.76
C ASP A 174 -0.29 -13.57 16.69
N ASN A 175 0.04 -13.04 15.51
CA ASN A 175 0.21 -11.61 15.26
C ASN A 175 -1.12 -10.87 15.00
N ILE A 176 -2.25 -11.58 14.89
CA ILE A 176 -3.56 -10.98 14.64
C ILE A 176 -4.33 -10.82 15.96
N THR A 177 -4.80 -9.61 16.22
CA THR A 177 -5.64 -9.32 17.38
C THR A 177 -7.09 -9.69 17.08
N LEU A 178 -7.60 -10.72 17.76
CA LEU A 178 -8.98 -11.18 17.59
C LEU A 178 -10.00 -10.37 18.40
N SER A 179 -9.56 -9.60 19.39
CA SER A 179 -10.43 -8.86 20.32
C SER A 179 -11.29 -7.79 19.61
N ASP A 180 -10.82 -7.30 18.46
CA ASP A 180 -11.48 -6.24 17.70
C ASP A 180 -12.43 -6.78 16.62
N LEU A 181 -12.47 -8.11 16.44
CA LEU A 181 -13.33 -8.76 15.45
C LEU A 181 -14.73 -9.04 16.02
N ALA A 182 -15.74 -8.57 15.31
CA ALA A 182 -17.14 -8.86 15.63
C ALA A 182 -17.69 -10.00 14.76
N SER A 183 -18.54 -10.83 15.34
CA SER A 183 -19.35 -11.79 14.59
C SER A 183 -20.35 -11.05 13.68
N GLY A 184 -20.52 -11.52 12.46
CA GLY A 184 -21.37 -10.95 11.43
C GLY A 184 -20.61 -10.06 10.44
N THR A 185 -19.37 -9.66 10.77
CA THR A 185 -18.53 -8.77 9.96
C THR A 185 -18.04 -9.46 8.68
N LEU A 186 -18.07 -8.71 7.57
CA LEU A 186 -17.39 -9.10 6.34
C LEU A 186 -15.92 -8.69 6.41
N ALA A 187 -15.03 -9.59 6.00
CA ALA A 187 -13.60 -9.34 5.99
C ALA A 187 -12.97 -10.05 4.79
N HIS A 188 -11.87 -9.50 4.29
CA HIS A 188 -10.95 -10.23 3.44
C HIS A 188 -9.91 -10.88 4.33
N ILE A 189 -9.68 -12.19 4.16
CA ILE A 189 -8.66 -12.92 4.90
C ILE A 189 -7.66 -13.55 3.93
N GLU A 190 -6.40 -13.58 4.36
CA GLU A 190 -5.39 -14.39 3.71
C GLU A 190 -5.31 -15.74 4.42
N ILE A 191 -5.63 -16.81 3.70
CA ILE A 191 -5.45 -18.18 4.19
C ILE A 191 -4.13 -18.69 3.61
N SER A 192 -3.21 -19.03 4.49
CA SER A 192 -1.93 -19.65 4.17
C SER A 192 -1.97 -21.14 4.47
N LYS A 193 -1.35 -21.93 3.60
CA LYS A 193 -1.22 -23.38 3.73
C LYS A 193 0.24 -23.73 3.96
N SER A 194 0.49 -24.45 5.04
CA SER A 194 1.81 -24.92 5.39
C SER A 194 2.26 -26.11 4.53
N SER A 195 3.57 -26.35 4.49
CA SER A 195 4.13 -27.60 3.94
C SER A 195 3.62 -28.88 4.63
N SER A 196 3.07 -28.78 5.85
CA SER A 196 2.38 -29.89 6.55
C SER A 196 0.90 -30.06 6.12
N GLY A 197 0.37 -29.15 5.30
CA GLY A 197 -1.02 -29.16 4.83
C GLY A 197 -2.02 -28.52 5.80
N GLU A 198 -1.54 -27.78 6.81
CA GLU A 198 -2.37 -27.06 7.75
C GLU A 198 -2.69 -25.66 7.22
N TYR A 199 -3.92 -25.20 7.45
CA TYR A 199 -4.38 -23.88 7.05
C TYR A 199 -4.35 -22.92 8.24
N LEU A 200 -3.89 -21.70 7.98
CA LEU A 200 -3.76 -20.64 8.97
C LEU A 200 -4.17 -19.32 8.32
N VAL A 201 -5.00 -18.53 9.01
CA VAL A 201 -5.26 -17.15 8.62
C VAL A 201 -4.07 -16.30 9.05
N SER A 202 -3.33 -15.78 8.06
CA SER A 202 -2.11 -14.98 8.26
C SER A 202 -2.40 -13.48 8.31
N THR A 203 -3.49 -13.05 7.68
CA THR A 203 -3.90 -11.64 7.60
C THR A 203 -5.43 -11.53 7.60
N ILE A 204 -5.96 -10.49 8.25
CA ILE A 204 -7.40 -10.14 8.22
C ILE A 204 -7.52 -8.64 7.94
N HIS A 205 -8.26 -8.29 6.89
CA HIS A 205 -8.69 -6.93 6.59
C HIS A 205 -10.21 -6.85 6.74
N VAL A 206 -10.67 -6.16 7.77
CA VAL A 206 -12.10 -5.96 7.99
C VAL A 206 -12.61 -4.97 6.95
N VAL A 207 -13.67 -5.34 6.23
CA VAL A 207 -14.37 -4.38 5.38
C VAL A 207 -15.13 -3.46 6.33
N GLU A 208 -14.65 -2.24 6.53
CA GLU A 208 -15.39 -1.24 7.28
C GLU A 208 -16.72 -0.98 6.57
N GLU A 209 -17.82 -1.51 7.12
CA GLU A 209 -19.13 -0.96 6.81
C GLU A 209 -19.12 0.48 7.32
N ALA A 210 -19.04 1.43 6.38
CA ALA A 210 -19.11 2.86 6.64
C ALA A 210 -20.19 3.14 7.70
N SER A 211 -19.73 3.39 8.92
CA SER A 211 -20.62 3.77 10.01
C SER A 211 -21.40 5.01 9.56
N SER A 212 -22.72 4.87 9.60
CA SER A 212 -23.65 5.86 9.08
C SER A 212 -23.44 7.21 9.77
N GLU A 213 -23.00 8.19 8.98
CA GLU A 213 -23.53 9.56 8.85
C GLU A 213 -22.40 10.44 8.27
N THR A 214 -22.53 10.82 6.99
CA THR A 214 -21.59 11.59 6.16
C THR A 214 -20.33 10.87 5.64
N SER A 215 -20.52 9.83 4.82
CA SER A 215 -19.52 9.46 3.81
C SER A 215 -20.22 9.17 2.49
N THR A 216 -19.79 9.85 1.43
CA THR A 216 -20.19 9.52 0.06
C THR A 216 -19.78 8.08 -0.21
N ALA A 217 -20.74 7.19 -0.48
CA ALA A 217 -20.46 5.82 -0.87
C ALA A 217 -19.43 5.82 -2.00
N VAL A 218 -18.20 5.41 -1.69
CA VAL A 218 -17.16 5.19 -2.70
C VAL A 218 -17.57 3.91 -3.43
N ASP A 219 -17.75 4.01 -4.74
CA ASP A 219 -18.06 2.86 -5.61
C ASP A 219 -16.76 2.06 -5.73
N ALA A 220 -16.50 1.19 -4.75
CA ALA A 220 -15.26 0.45 -4.57
C ALA A 220 -15.50 -1.07 -4.59
N VAL A 221 -14.52 -1.83 -5.08
CA VAL A 221 -14.60 -3.28 -5.20
C VAL A 221 -13.24 -3.94 -5.01
N TRP A 222 -13.24 -5.10 -4.35
CA TRP A 222 -12.06 -5.94 -4.22
C TRP A 222 -12.01 -6.99 -5.35
N THR A 223 -10.82 -7.21 -5.91
CA THR A 223 -10.59 -8.26 -6.90
C THR A 223 -9.18 -8.81 -6.82
N GLN A 224 -9.00 -10.04 -7.29
CA GLN A 224 -7.68 -10.57 -7.63
C GLN A 224 -7.24 -9.99 -8.98
N ALA A 225 -5.95 -9.71 -9.13
CA ALA A 225 -5.38 -9.26 -10.39
C ALA A 225 -3.91 -9.69 -10.55
N THR A 226 -3.51 -10.02 -11.77
CA THR A 226 -2.12 -10.34 -12.12
C THR A 226 -1.44 -9.13 -12.76
N VAL A 227 -0.24 -8.78 -12.28
CA VAL A 227 0.53 -7.65 -12.80
C VAL A 227 1.12 -7.99 -14.16
N ASN A 228 0.78 -7.20 -15.19
CA ASN A 228 1.41 -7.29 -16.51
C ASN A 228 2.61 -6.35 -16.63
N ALA A 229 2.49 -5.12 -16.11
CA ALA A 229 3.56 -4.13 -16.14
C ALA A 229 3.44 -3.10 -15.01
N VAL A 230 4.58 -2.60 -14.54
CA VAL A 230 4.68 -1.52 -13.56
C VAL A 230 5.17 -0.25 -14.26
N MET A 231 4.37 0.80 -14.22
CA MET A 231 4.64 2.09 -14.87
C MET A 231 4.86 3.17 -13.81
N SER A 232 5.91 3.00 -12.99
CA SER A 232 6.18 3.84 -11.80
C SER A 232 6.29 5.35 -12.11
N ALA A 233 6.73 5.72 -13.31
CA ALA A 233 6.80 7.13 -13.74
C ALA A 233 5.43 7.83 -13.80
N ASN A 234 4.35 7.05 -13.94
CA ASN A 234 2.98 7.54 -14.06
C ASN A 234 2.09 7.10 -12.88
N ASN A 235 2.67 6.43 -11.87
CA ASN A 235 1.96 5.76 -10.78
C ASN A 235 0.82 4.86 -11.26
N GLN A 236 1.11 4.00 -12.25
CA GLN A 236 0.13 3.11 -12.87
C GLN A 236 0.60 1.65 -12.86
N LEU A 237 -0.39 0.75 -12.75
CA LEU A 237 -0.21 -0.68 -12.97
C LEU A 237 -1.06 -1.13 -14.15
N SER A 238 -0.45 -1.87 -15.07
CA SER A 238 -1.19 -2.64 -16.08
C SER A 238 -1.48 -4.01 -15.49
N LEU A 239 -2.75 -4.36 -15.31
CA LEU A 239 -3.19 -5.56 -14.61
C LEU A 239 -4.20 -6.35 -15.44
N GLU A 240 -4.15 -7.68 -15.38
CA GLU A 240 -5.26 -8.55 -15.74
C GLU A 240 -6.06 -8.88 -14.48
N HIS A 241 -7.23 -8.27 -14.32
CA HIS A 241 -8.09 -8.50 -13.16
C HIS A 241 -9.08 -9.64 -13.41
N ASP A 242 -9.46 -10.34 -12.34
CA ASP A 242 -10.55 -11.32 -12.34
C ASP A 242 -11.92 -10.62 -12.59
N PRO A 243 -12.99 -11.35 -12.95
CA PRO A 243 -14.30 -10.72 -13.20
C PRO A 243 -14.80 -9.93 -12.00
N ILE A 244 -15.25 -8.70 -12.25
CA ILE A 244 -15.80 -7.80 -11.24
C ILE A 244 -17.31 -7.74 -11.44
N GLU A 245 -18.04 -8.58 -10.71
CA GLU A 245 -19.50 -8.73 -10.87
C GLU A 245 -20.25 -7.43 -10.55
N ALA A 246 -19.78 -6.66 -9.56
CA ALA A 246 -20.41 -5.40 -9.14
C ALA A 246 -20.53 -4.37 -10.28
N TRP A 247 -19.64 -4.44 -11.27
CA TRP A 247 -19.60 -3.52 -12.42
C TRP A 247 -19.91 -4.21 -13.75
N ASP A 248 -20.34 -5.47 -13.73
CA ASP A 248 -20.53 -6.32 -14.92
C ASP A 248 -19.26 -6.40 -15.81
N TRP A 249 -18.06 -6.29 -15.21
CA TRP A 249 -16.81 -6.38 -15.95
C TRP A 249 -16.34 -7.84 -16.04
N PRO A 250 -16.06 -8.34 -17.27
CA PRO A 250 -15.39 -9.62 -17.41
C PRO A 250 -13.93 -9.52 -16.92
N ALA A 251 -13.26 -10.66 -16.80
CA ALA A 251 -11.80 -10.65 -16.65
C ALA A 251 -11.19 -9.96 -17.89
N MET A 252 -10.35 -8.95 -17.67
CA MET A 252 -9.70 -8.21 -18.74
C MET A 252 -8.43 -7.49 -18.28
N THR A 253 -7.62 -7.08 -19.26
CA THR A 253 -6.42 -6.26 -19.03
C THR A 253 -6.75 -4.78 -19.12
N MET A 254 -6.36 -4.03 -18.08
CA MET A 254 -6.52 -2.58 -18.02
C MET A 254 -5.36 -1.92 -17.27
N ASP A 255 -5.16 -0.64 -17.55
CA ASP A 255 -4.27 0.21 -16.79
C ASP A 255 -5.07 0.91 -15.68
N PHE A 256 -4.61 0.79 -14.45
CA PHE A 256 -5.19 1.45 -13.29
C PHE A 256 -4.20 2.48 -12.74
N ASN A 257 -4.72 3.66 -12.40
CA ASN A 257 -4.01 4.59 -11.55
C ASN A 257 -3.88 3.97 -10.16
N VAL A 258 -2.78 4.25 -9.48
CA VAL A 258 -2.55 3.82 -8.10
C VAL A 258 -2.60 5.06 -7.21
N ALA A 259 -3.15 4.93 -6.01
CA ALA A 259 -3.06 5.96 -4.99
C ALA A 259 -1.58 6.25 -4.66
N ASN A 260 -1.23 7.51 -4.42
CA ASN A 260 0.17 7.93 -4.21
C ASN A 260 0.79 7.35 -2.94
N GLU A 261 -0.04 6.90 -1.99
CA GLU A 261 0.37 6.29 -0.73
C GLU A 261 0.83 4.83 -0.88
N ILE A 262 0.60 4.21 -2.05
CA ILE A 262 1.00 2.84 -2.33
C ILE A 262 2.39 2.85 -2.99
N ASP A 263 3.36 2.20 -2.35
CA ASP A 263 4.66 1.96 -2.95
C ASP A 263 4.60 0.81 -3.98
N LEU A 264 5.18 1.06 -5.16
CA LEU A 264 5.26 0.11 -6.26
C LEU A 264 6.62 -0.61 -6.33
N SER A 265 7.56 -0.30 -5.45
CA SER A 265 8.94 -0.80 -5.49
C SER A 265 9.03 -2.33 -5.37
N ASP A 266 8.15 -2.92 -4.57
CA ASP A 266 8.06 -4.37 -4.34
C ASP A 266 7.17 -5.09 -5.36
N ILE A 267 6.61 -4.35 -6.33
CA ILE A 267 5.70 -4.91 -7.33
C ILE A 267 6.47 -5.19 -8.62
N THR A 268 6.31 -6.41 -9.13
CA THR A 268 6.93 -6.87 -10.36
C THR A 268 5.91 -7.56 -11.26
N ALA A 269 6.20 -7.59 -12.56
CA ALA A 269 5.33 -8.28 -13.53
C ALA A 269 5.25 -9.78 -13.20
N GLY A 270 4.04 -10.33 -13.27
CA GLY A 270 3.71 -11.71 -12.94
C GLY A 270 3.14 -11.90 -11.53
N MET A 271 3.29 -10.93 -10.62
CA MET A 271 2.75 -11.03 -9.26
C MET A 271 1.22 -11.03 -9.27
N ARG A 272 0.61 -11.83 -8.37
CA ARG A 272 -0.83 -11.83 -8.15
C ARG A 272 -1.16 -11.01 -6.89
N LEU A 273 -1.92 -9.95 -7.10
CA LEU A 273 -2.30 -8.98 -6.09
C LEU A 273 -3.78 -9.14 -5.73
N HIS A 274 -4.10 -8.92 -4.46
CA HIS A 274 -5.47 -8.63 -4.03
C HIS A 274 -5.61 -7.11 -3.94
N ILE A 275 -6.47 -6.51 -4.75
CA ILE A 275 -6.54 -5.05 -4.89
C ILE A 275 -7.95 -4.54 -4.62
N GLU A 276 -8.04 -3.36 -4.04
CA GLU A 276 -9.25 -2.55 -3.98
C GLU A 276 -9.19 -1.50 -5.08
N ILE A 277 -10.21 -1.49 -5.94
CA ILE A 277 -10.39 -0.49 -6.98
C ILE A 277 -11.54 0.41 -6.55
N THR A 278 -11.26 1.70 -6.40
CA THR A 278 -12.26 2.72 -6.12
C THR A 278 -12.53 3.55 -7.37
N LYS A 279 -13.81 3.71 -7.72
CA LYS A 279 -14.26 4.65 -8.73
C LYS A 279 -14.46 6.03 -8.12
N THR A 280 -13.69 6.99 -8.59
CA THR A 280 -13.69 8.37 -8.12
C THR A 280 -14.88 9.16 -8.69
N GLN A 281 -15.18 10.33 -8.12
CA GLN A 281 -16.34 11.15 -8.53
C GLN A 281 -16.27 11.67 -9.97
N ASP A 282 -15.05 11.81 -10.51
CA ASP A 282 -14.76 12.15 -11.90
C ASP A 282 -14.79 10.93 -12.85
N GLY A 283 -15.07 9.74 -12.33
CA GLY A 283 -15.26 8.51 -13.08
C GLY A 283 -13.98 7.74 -13.41
N ALA A 284 -12.84 8.12 -12.82
CA ALA A 284 -11.61 7.34 -12.91
C ALA A 284 -11.67 6.13 -11.97
N TYR A 285 -10.85 5.11 -12.25
CA TYR A 285 -10.69 3.93 -11.41
C TYR A 285 -9.27 3.94 -10.84
N VAL A 286 -9.16 3.91 -9.51
CA VAL A 286 -7.91 4.05 -8.79
C VAL A 286 -7.76 2.88 -7.83
N ILE A 287 -6.58 2.25 -7.81
CA ILE A 287 -6.22 1.27 -6.79
C ILE A 287 -5.93 2.03 -5.51
N THR A 288 -6.80 1.86 -4.51
CA THR A 288 -6.72 2.54 -3.20
C THR A 288 -6.08 1.68 -2.13
N THR A 289 -6.11 0.36 -2.29
CA THR A 289 -5.40 -0.57 -1.41
C THR A 289 -4.95 -1.79 -2.20
N LEU A 290 -3.82 -2.37 -1.82
CA LEU A 290 -3.39 -3.66 -2.35
C LEU A 290 -2.72 -4.51 -1.28
N HIS A 291 -2.79 -5.82 -1.49
CA HIS A 291 -2.08 -6.82 -0.70
C HIS A 291 -1.31 -7.75 -1.64
N ILE A 292 -0.03 -7.94 -1.32
CA ILE A 292 0.86 -8.89 -1.99
C ILE A 292 0.71 -10.24 -1.30
N GLN A 293 0.43 -11.30 -2.07
CA GLN A 293 0.36 -12.66 -1.54
C GLN A 293 1.71 -13.11 -0.96
N ALA A 294 1.68 -13.80 0.18
CA ALA A 294 2.89 -14.28 0.85
C ALA A 294 3.76 -15.19 -0.05
N SER A 295 3.15 -15.99 -0.94
CA SER A 295 3.86 -16.88 -1.87
C SER A 295 4.71 -16.14 -2.91
N ASP A 296 4.32 -14.92 -3.28
CA ASP A 296 4.97 -14.16 -4.36
C ASP A 296 6.15 -13.31 -3.87
N LYS A 297 6.37 -13.26 -2.54
CA LYS A 297 7.54 -12.63 -1.92
C LYS A 297 8.81 -13.52 -1.98
N GLY A 298 8.70 -14.74 -2.53
CA GLY A 298 9.72 -15.80 -2.44
C GLY A 298 10.77 -15.89 -3.55
N THR A 299 10.80 -14.98 -4.54
CA THR A 299 11.79 -15.03 -5.64
C THR A 299 12.61 -13.75 -5.76
N MET A 300 13.26 -13.31 -4.68
CA MET A 300 14.40 -12.39 -4.79
C MET A 300 15.67 -13.11 -4.33
N ASP A 301 16.25 -13.84 -5.27
CA ASP A 301 17.57 -14.44 -5.15
C ASP A 301 18.63 -13.32 -5.05
N HIS A 302 19.08 -13.02 -3.83
CA HIS A 302 20.23 -12.15 -3.59
C HIS A 302 21.58 -12.90 -3.69
N SER A 303 21.68 -13.99 -4.46
CA SER A 303 22.97 -14.61 -4.77
C SER A 303 23.62 -14.00 -6.02
N GLN A 304 24.07 -12.75 -5.93
CA GLN A 304 25.18 -12.26 -6.76
C GLN A 304 25.75 -10.93 -6.25
N HIS A 305 26.60 -11.01 -5.22
CA HIS A 305 27.69 -10.05 -5.07
C HIS A 305 28.89 -10.66 -4.36
N GLU A 306 29.49 -11.70 -4.95
CA GLU A 306 30.84 -12.15 -4.59
C GLU A 306 31.87 -11.58 -5.57
N GLY A 307 32.76 -10.73 -5.03
CA GLY A 307 34.19 -10.74 -5.35
C GLY A 307 34.68 -9.98 -6.59
N ALA A 308 35.13 -8.74 -6.38
CA ALA A 308 36.34 -8.21 -7.04
C ALA A 308 36.89 -6.99 -6.29
N HIS A 309 37.58 -7.24 -5.18
CA HIS A 309 38.62 -6.36 -4.65
C HIS A 309 39.87 -7.21 -4.50
N GLU A 310 40.79 -7.13 -5.48
CA GLU A 310 42.15 -6.55 -5.38
C GLU A 310 43.02 -7.03 -6.55
#